data_AF-A0AAE3QWU3-F1
#
_entry.id   AF-A0AAE3QWU3-F1
#
_cell.length_a   1.000
_cell.length_b   1.000
_cell.length_c   1.000
_cell.angle_alpha   90.00
_cell.angle_beta   90.00
_cell.angle_gamma   90.00
#
_symmetry.space_group_name_H-M   'P 1'
#
loop_
_entity.id
_entity.type
_entity.pdbx_description
1 polymer ?
#
loop_
_entity_poly.entity_id
_entity_poly.type
_entity_poly.pdbx_seq_one_letter_code
_entity_poly.pdbx_strand_id
1 'polypeptide(L)'
;MYKSVLIVFFISLLSGCGNDSTVKESSTPSPDTTLVSDSILIERYFAWQDSIEYTDDDDNYYKNTIRDHEKIRDTILITYYAQQLADSLTKRTGLTLSLEGWAKYLHTIDLNGDNQLDLIYEGQSGGEPFLTEFFLIDTLGIKKIFSGYQVVTKMNFKEAKLSSFSIINPGCCTDPAIVEYFYTIKFDSSKVSLTLVNTLGYLNRLEKPTQKLSASVAFTLKKISKLRCEAASFDGFENPV
;
A
#
# COMPACT_ATOMS: atom_id res chain seq x y z
N MET A 1 -25.44 -0.41 15.88
CA MET A 1 -25.19 0.76 15.00
C MET A 1 -23.92 1.43 15.50
N TYR A 2 -22.75 0.98 15.04
CA TYR A 2 -21.47 1.41 15.59
C TYR A 2 -20.98 2.66 14.87
N LYS A 3 -20.54 3.66 15.65
CA LYS A 3 -19.85 4.85 15.15
C LYS A 3 -18.38 4.49 14.96
N SER A 4 -17.96 4.32 13.71
CA SER A 4 -16.54 4.23 13.37
C SER A 4 -15.85 5.54 13.76
N VAL A 5 -14.80 5.46 14.57
CA VAL A 5 -13.96 6.62 14.91
C VAL A 5 -12.88 6.72 13.84
N LEU A 6 -13.10 7.63 12.88
CA LEU A 6 -12.13 7.95 11.84
C LEU A 6 -11.07 8.87 12.43
N ILE A 7 -9.83 8.39 12.56
CA ILE A 7 -8.68 9.23 12.89
C ILE A 7 -8.00 9.62 11.57
N VAL A 8 -8.09 10.89 11.19
CA VAL A 8 -7.49 11.42 9.94
C VAL A 8 -6.15 12.06 10.25
N PHE A 9 -5.10 11.65 9.54
CA PHE A 9 -3.77 12.25 9.61
C PHE A 9 -3.50 13.04 8.33
N PHE A 10 -3.04 14.29 8.45
CA PHE A 10 -2.50 15.06 7.32
C PHE A 10 -0.99 15.22 7.49
N ILE A 11 -0.21 14.69 6.55
CA ILE A 11 1.25 14.87 6.52
C ILE A 11 1.62 15.69 5.28
N SER A 12 2.13 16.91 5.50
CA SER A 12 2.75 17.73 4.46
C SER A 12 4.26 17.47 4.45
N LEU A 13 4.78 17.00 3.31
CA LEU A 13 6.21 16.77 3.11
C LEU A 13 6.85 17.96 2.40
N LEU A 14 7.58 18.80 3.15
CA LEU A 14 8.56 19.75 2.61
C LEU A 14 9.96 19.19 2.86
N SER A 15 10.71 18.96 1.77
CA SER A 15 12.06 18.37 1.78
C SER A 15 13.13 19.46 1.80
N GLY A 16 13.92 19.51 2.87
CA GLY A 16 15.19 20.23 2.95
C GLY A 16 16.13 19.45 3.87
N CYS A 17 17.18 18.86 3.30
CA CYS A 17 18.21 18.10 4.02
C CYS A 17 19.29 19.06 4.52
N GLY A 18 19.31 19.31 5.83
CA GLY A 18 20.33 20.10 6.50
C GLY A 18 21.21 19.23 7.41
N ASN A 19 22.51 19.18 7.11
CA ASN A 19 23.51 18.50 7.93
C ASN A 19 23.70 19.27 9.24
N ASP A 20 23.43 18.63 10.39
CA ASP A 20 24.20 18.87 11.62
C ASP A 20 23.81 17.98 12.82
N SER A 21 24.84 17.77 13.64
CA SER A 21 24.99 17.45 15.06
C SER A 21 24.73 16.05 15.65
N THR A 22 25.81 15.60 16.32
CA THR A 22 26.03 14.45 17.19
C THR A 22 25.32 14.58 18.54
N VAL A 23 24.58 13.55 18.94
CA VAL A 23 23.99 13.41 20.28
C VAL A 23 24.69 12.27 21.02
N LYS A 24 25.16 12.54 22.25
CA LYS A 24 25.66 11.52 23.19
C LYS A 24 24.54 11.11 24.13
N GLU A 25 24.29 9.81 24.24
CA GLU A 25 23.41 9.24 25.26
C GLU A 25 24.19 8.74 26.48
N SER A 26 23.60 8.93 27.65
CA SER A 26 24.05 8.40 28.94
C SER A 26 22.82 8.03 29.76
N SER A 27 22.70 6.77 30.15
CA SER A 27 22.68 6.30 31.56
C SER A 27 22.01 4.93 31.67
N THR A 28 22.59 4.12 32.56
CA THR A 28 22.29 2.72 32.84
C THR A 28 20.99 2.56 33.64
N PRO A 29 20.09 1.62 33.31
CA PRO A 29 18.95 1.32 34.16
C PRO A 29 19.34 0.41 35.34
N SER A 30 18.78 0.73 36.50
CA SER A 30 18.79 -0.10 37.72
C SER A 30 17.87 -1.31 37.54
N PRO A 31 18.24 -2.51 38.04
CA PRO A 31 17.39 -3.68 37.96
C PRO A 31 16.35 -3.63 39.09
N ASP A 32 15.10 -3.27 38.76
CA ASP A 32 13.99 -3.42 39.70
C ASP A 32 13.28 -4.77 39.48
N THR A 33 13.12 -5.46 40.59
CA THR A 33 12.65 -6.82 40.76
C THR A 33 11.14 -6.86 40.89
N THR A 34 10.45 -7.28 39.83
CA THR A 34 9.22 -8.06 39.94
C THR A 34 9.16 -9.04 38.76
N LEU A 35 9.73 -10.23 38.95
CA LEU A 35 9.46 -11.40 38.11
C LEU A 35 8.00 -11.79 38.32
N VAL A 36 7.10 -11.11 37.61
CA VAL A 36 5.77 -11.65 37.34
C VAL A 36 6.02 -12.95 36.59
N SER A 37 5.56 -14.10 37.09
CA SER A 37 5.85 -15.37 36.42
C SER A 37 5.29 -15.31 35.00
N ASP A 38 6.12 -15.66 34.02
CA ASP A 38 5.77 -15.59 32.60
C ASP A 38 4.46 -16.33 32.30
N SER A 39 4.14 -17.37 33.09
CA SER A 39 2.88 -18.11 33.06
C SER A 39 1.64 -17.24 33.29
N ILE A 40 1.69 -16.31 34.25
CA ILE A 40 0.57 -15.39 34.54
C ILE A 40 0.40 -14.37 33.42
N LEU A 41 1.49 -13.93 32.80
CA LEU A 41 1.45 -13.03 31.64
C LEU A 41 0.85 -13.73 30.41
N ILE A 42 1.20 -15.00 30.20
CA ILE A 42 0.69 -15.83 29.11
C ILE A 42 -0.80 -16.16 29.30
N GLU A 43 -1.24 -16.54 30.51
CA GLU A 43 -2.66 -16.79 30.79
C GLU A 43 -3.51 -15.53 30.61
N ARG A 44 -2.99 -14.36 31.04
CA ARG A 44 -3.66 -13.07 30.79
C ARG A 44 -3.72 -12.71 29.31
N TYR A 45 -2.69 -13.04 28.55
CA TYR A 45 -2.67 -12.86 27.09
C TYR A 45 -3.77 -13.69 26.41
N PHE A 46 -3.92 -14.97 26.76
CA PHE A 46 -4.96 -15.83 26.18
C PHE A 46 -6.37 -15.45 26.64
N ALA A 47 -6.57 -15.16 27.93
CA ALA A 47 -7.85 -14.68 28.43
C ALA A 47 -8.25 -13.32 27.83
N TRP A 48 -7.27 -12.48 27.52
CA TRP A 48 -7.48 -11.24 26.78
C TRP A 48 -7.88 -11.52 25.33
N GLN A 49 -7.19 -12.43 24.64
CA GLN A 49 -7.47 -12.83 23.25
C GLN A 49 -8.89 -13.40 23.08
N ASP A 50 -9.35 -14.22 24.04
CA ASP A 50 -10.70 -14.80 24.04
C ASP A 50 -11.82 -13.74 24.22
N SER A 51 -11.47 -12.53 24.66
CA SER A 51 -12.41 -11.41 24.87
C SER A 51 -12.47 -10.41 23.71
N ILE A 52 -11.68 -10.62 22.65
CA ILE A 52 -11.61 -9.71 21.51
C ILE A 52 -12.70 -10.03 20.50
N GLU A 53 -13.63 -9.10 20.30
CA GLU A 53 -14.50 -9.09 19.13
C GLU A 53 -13.74 -8.50 17.94
N TYR A 54 -13.40 -9.36 16.98
CA TYR A 54 -12.92 -8.93 15.67
C TYR A 54 -14.12 -8.55 14.80
N THR A 55 -14.02 -7.43 14.08
CA THR A 55 -15.05 -7.07 13.10
C THR A 55 -14.87 -7.96 11.86
N ASP A 56 -15.94 -8.64 11.44
CA ASP A 56 -16.06 -9.59 10.32
C ASP A 56 -15.69 -9.05 8.91
N ASP A 57 -14.98 -7.93 8.79
CA ASP A 57 -14.71 -7.24 7.52
C ASP A 57 -13.49 -7.80 6.72
N ASP A 58 -12.81 -8.85 7.22
CA ASP A 58 -11.56 -9.36 6.61
C ASP A 58 -11.75 -9.91 5.18
N ASP A 59 -12.92 -10.47 4.86
CA ASP A 59 -13.11 -11.14 3.56
C ASP A 59 -13.41 -10.18 2.40
N ASN A 60 -13.73 -8.91 2.68
CA ASN A 60 -14.15 -7.95 1.64
C ASN A 60 -13.01 -7.05 1.14
N TYR A 61 -11.85 -7.04 1.80
CA TYR A 61 -10.74 -6.16 1.42
C TYR A 61 -10.18 -6.47 0.03
N TYR A 62 -10.25 -7.74 -0.36
CA TYR A 62 -9.81 -8.23 -1.66
C TYR A 62 -10.93 -8.29 -2.68
N LYS A 63 -12.05 -7.57 -2.46
CA LYS A 63 -13.03 -7.40 -3.53
C LYS A 63 -12.29 -6.80 -4.72
N ASN A 64 -12.25 -7.56 -5.82
CA ASN A 64 -11.39 -7.27 -6.95
C ASN A 64 -11.97 -6.10 -7.75
N THR A 65 -11.71 -4.88 -7.26
CA THR A 65 -12.19 -3.60 -7.82
C THR A 65 -11.86 -3.49 -9.29
N ILE A 66 -10.69 -3.96 -9.70
CA ILE A 66 -10.25 -3.92 -11.10
C ILE A 66 -11.18 -4.76 -11.98
N ARG A 67 -11.56 -5.97 -11.53
CA ARG A 67 -12.49 -6.83 -12.28
C ARG A 67 -13.87 -6.21 -12.47
N ASP A 68 -14.34 -5.39 -11.53
CA ASP A 68 -15.62 -4.68 -11.69
C ASP A 68 -15.57 -3.66 -12.86
N HIS A 69 -14.37 -3.26 -13.31
CA HIS A 69 -14.15 -2.35 -14.44
C HIS A 69 -13.65 -3.05 -15.73
N GLU A 70 -13.21 -4.31 -15.65
CA GLU A 70 -12.77 -5.11 -16.80
C GLU A 70 -13.97 -5.63 -17.60
N LYS A 71 -14.47 -4.81 -18.55
CA LYS A 71 -15.64 -5.16 -19.37
C LYS A 71 -15.37 -6.27 -20.39
N ILE A 72 -14.14 -6.37 -20.86
CA ILE A 72 -13.72 -7.30 -21.92
C ILE A 72 -12.42 -7.95 -21.45
N ARG A 73 -12.39 -9.27 -21.42
CA ARG A 73 -11.18 -10.05 -21.13
C ARG A 73 -10.73 -10.78 -22.40
N ASP A 74 -9.88 -10.11 -23.18
CA ASP A 74 -9.28 -10.69 -24.37
C ASP A 74 -8.04 -11.50 -23.97
N THR A 75 -8.20 -12.82 -23.90
CA THR A 75 -7.13 -13.73 -23.48
C THR A 75 -5.95 -13.76 -24.46
N ILE A 76 -6.18 -13.50 -25.75
CA ILE A 76 -5.11 -13.47 -26.75
C ILE A 76 -4.27 -12.21 -26.53
N LEU A 77 -4.94 -11.06 -26.39
CA LEU A 77 -4.29 -9.79 -26.09
C LEU A 77 -3.51 -9.83 -24.76
N ILE A 78 -4.14 -10.36 -23.70
CA ILE A 78 -3.49 -10.50 -22.40
C ILE A 78 -2.26 -11.40 -22.48
N THR A 79 -2.34 -12.53 -23.19
CA THR A 79 -1.19 -13.44 -23.34
C THR A 79 -0.06 -12.79 -24.13
N TYR A 80 -0.40 -12.05 -25.19
CA TYR A 80 0.57 -11.26 -25.95
C TYR A 80 1.31 -10.26 -25.05
N TYR A 81 0.59 -9.50 -24.23
CA TYR A 81 1.23 -8.54 -23.33
C TYR A 81 1.95 -9.18 -22.15
N ALA A 82 1.46 -10.31 -21.63
CA ALA A 82 2.16 -11.11 -20.64
C ALA A 82 3.56 -11.49 -21.15
N GLN A 83 3.68 -11.88 -22.43
CA GLN A 83 4.97 -12.17 -23.04
C GLN A 83 5.88 -10.95 -23.11
N GLN A 84 5.34 -9.77 -23.47
CA GLN A 84 6.13 -8.54 -23.56
C GLN A 84 6.59 -8.02 -22.19
N LEU A 85 5.80 -8.27 -21.13
CA LEU A 85 6.08 -7.78 -19.78
C LEU A 85 6.83 -8.78 -18.91
N ALA A 86 6.86 -10.07 -19.28
CA ALA A 86 7.39 -11.16 -18.46
C ALA A 86 8.80 -10.88 -17.92
N ASP A 87 9.73 -10.45 -18.78
CA ASP A 87 11.11 -10.19 -18.35
C ASP A 87 11.21 -9.02 -17.37
N SER A 88 10.44 -7.95 -17.62
CA SER A 88 10.41 -6.77 -16.75
C SER A 88 9.79 -7.09 -15.39
N LEU A 89 8.67 -7.82 -15.39
CA LEU A 89 8.00 -8.27 -14.16
C LEU A 89 8.84 -9.29 -13.41
N THR A 90 9.51 -10.22 -14.09
CA THR A 90 10.44 -11.20 -13.48
C THR A 90 11.61 -10.48 -12.82
N LYS A 91 12.25 -9.54 -13.52
CA LYS A 91 13.34 -8.74 -12.95
C LYS A 91 12.89 -7.95 -11.72
N ARG A 92 11.68 -7.39 -11.77
CA ARG A 92 11.14 -6.56 -10.69
C ARG A 92 10.72 -7.37 -9.48
N THR A 93 10.11 -8.52 -9.70
CA THR A 93 9.51 -9.33 -8.63
C THR A 93 10.44 -10.43 -8.13
N GLY A 94 11.40 -10.87 -8.94
CA GLY A 94 12.16 -12.09 -8.68
C GLY A 94 11.34 -13.38 -8.90
N LEU A 95 10.10 -13.28 -9.35
CA LEU A 95 9.24 -14.44 -9.64
C LEU A 95 9.42 -14.89 -11.09
N THR A 96 9.59 -16.20 -11.27
CA THR A 96 9.55 -16.83 -12.59
C THR A 96 8.21 -17.55 -12.75
N LEU A 97 7.27 -16.91 -13.44
CA LEU A 97 5.96 -17.48 -13.74
C LEU A 97 5.86 -17.91 -15.21
N SER A 98 4.96 -18.86 -15.51
CA SER A 98 4.55 -19.14 -16.89
C SER A 98 3.78 -17.94 -17.48
N LEU A 99 3.64 -17.89 -18.81
CA LEU A 99 2.82 -16.85 -19.46
C LEU A 99 1.37 -16.86 -18.95
N GLU A 100 0.79 -18.04 -18.71
CA GLU A 100 -0.53 -18.17 -18.09
C GLU A 100 -0.54 -17.64 -16.65
N GLY A 101 0.55 -17.83 -15.91
CA GLY A 101 0.75 -17.28 -14.58
C GLY A 101 0.73 -15.74 -14.57
N TRP A 102 1.46 -15.12 -15.50
CA TRP A 102 1.43 -13.66 -15.68
C TRP A 102 0.06 -13.16 -16.13
N ALA A 103 -0.57 -13.85 -17.08
CA ALA A 103 -1.90 -13.49 -17.61
C ALA A 103 -3.00 -13.48 -16.55
N LYS A 104 -2.87 -14.25 -15.46
CA LYS A 104 -3.83 -14.27 -14.34
C LYS A 104 -3.88 -12.96 -13.55
N TYR A 105 -2.78 -12.20 -13.54
CA TYR A 105 -2.65 -10.93 -12.82
C TYR A 105 -2.80 -9.70 -13.72
N LEU A 106 -3.01 -9.91 -15.02
CA LEU A 106 -3.25 -8.84 -15.98
C LEU A 106 -4.74 -8.65 -16.23
N HIS A 107 -5.12 -7.39 -16.28
CA HIS A 107 -6.47 -6.91 -16.54
C HIS A 107 -6.45 -5.89 -17.67
N THR A 108 -7.44 -5.96 -18.56
CA THR A 108 -7.57 -5.04 -19.69
C THR A 108 -8.68 -4.02 -19.47
N ILE A 109 -8.33 -2.74 -19.40
CA ILE A 109 -9.25 -1.63 -19.13
C ILE A 109 -8.84 -0.44 -19.99
N ASP A 110 -9.78 0.27 -20.62
CA ASP A 110 -9.49 1.57 -21.23
C ASP A 110 -9.33 2.63 -20.12
N LEU A 111 -8.09 3.08 -19.87
CA LEU A 111 -7.79 4.00 -18.77
C LEU A 111 -7.91 5.46 -19.20
N ASN A 112 -7.63 5.79 -20.46
CA ASN A 112 -7.49 7.16 -20.94
C ASN A 112 -8.69 7.63 -21.82
N GLY A 113 -9.67 6.75 -22.06
CA GLY A 113 -10.89 6.98 -22.82
C GLY A 113 -10.69 7.11 -24.33
N ASP A 114 -9.65 6.49 -24.90
CA ASP A 114 -9.40 6.49 -26.35
C ASP A 114 -9.99 5.27 -27.08
N ASN A 115 -10.70 4.39 -26.36
CA ASN A 115 -11.22 3.10 -26.81
C ASN A 115 -10.15 2.05 -27.14
N GLN A 116 -8.90 2.26 -26.73
CA GLN A 116 -7.85 1.24 -26.71
C GLN A 116 -7.79 0.60 -25.33
N LEU A 117 -7.60 -0.73 -25.28
CA LEU A 117 -7.44 -1.44 -24.01
C LEU A 117 -6.02 -1.22 -23.49
N ASP A 118 -5.91 -0.65 -22.30
CA ASP A 118 -4.68 -0.56 -21.51
C ASP A 118 -4.56 -1.75 -20.55
N LEU A 119 -3.48 -1.81 -19.78
CA LEU A 119 -3.23 -2.89 -18.83
C LEU A 119 -3.10 -2.41 -17.39
N ILE A 120 -3.65 -3.22 -16.50
CA ILE A 120 -3.30 -3.20 -15.08
C ILE A 120 -2.73 -4.56 -14.71
N TYR A 121 -1.52 -4.56 -14.16
CA TYR A 121 -0.98 -5.68 -13.41
C TYR A 121 -1.36 -5.49 -11.93
N GLU A 122 -2.06 -6.44 -11.35
CA GLU A 122 -2.27 -6.54 -9.89
C GLU A 122 -1.97 -7.97 -9.47
N GLY A 123 -0.79 -8.18 -8.90
CA GLY A 123 -0.28 -9.52 -8.62
C GLY A 123 0.88 -9.54 -7.66
N GLN A 124 1.48 -10.71 -7.51
CA GLN A 124 2.55 -10.90 -6.54
C GLN A 124 3.75 -9.98 -6.83
N SER A 125 4.37 -9.43 -5.80
CA SER A 125 5.63 -8.69 -5.94
C SER A 125 6.88 -9.56 -5.81
N GLY A 126 6.71 -10.85 -5.49
CA GLY A 126 7.78 -11.80 -5.15
C GLY A 126 8.25 -11.77 -3.70
N GLY A 127 7.66 -10.91 -2.89
CA GLY A 127 7.57 -11.06 -1.45
C GLY A 127 6.16 -10.69 -0.98
N GLU A 128 6.08 -10.17 0.25
CA GLU A 128 4.95 -9.35 0.68
C GLU A 128 5.38 -7.88 0.50
N PRO A 129 4.57 -6.97 -0.05
CA PRO A 129 3.14 -7.08 -0.40
C PRO A 129 2.81 -7.29 -1.90
N PHE A 130 1.53 -7.27 -2.31
CA PHE A 130 1.13 -7.22 -3.74
C PHE A 130 1.80 -6.04 -4.49
N LEU A 131 1.85 -6.10 -5.82
CA LEU A 131 2.33 -5.04 -6.71
C LEU A 131 1.22 -4.67 -7.69
N THR A 132 0.94 -3.37 -7.80
CA THR A 132 0.05 -2.79 -8.80
C THR A 132 0.86 -1.93 -9.77
N GLU A 133 0.71 -2.19 -11.08
CA GLU A 133 1.27 -1.36 -12.14
C GLU A 133 0.22 -1.05 -13.20
N PHE A 134 0.15 0.21 -13.65
CA PHE A 134 -0.71 0.62 -14.76
C PHE A 134 0.15 0.91 -15.97
N PHE A 135 -0.25 0.39 -17.13
CA PHE A 135 0.44 0.58 -18.38
C PHE A 135 -0.53 1.13 -19.42
N LEU A 136 -0.19 2.26 -20.02
CA LEU A 136 -0.85 2.71 -21.25
C LEU A 136 -0.28 2.00 -22.45
N ILE A 137 -1.14 1.68 -23.41
CA ILE A 137 -0.76 1.08 -24.67
C ILE A 137 -1.11 2.05 -25.79
N ASP A 138 -0.12 2.42 -26.59
CA ASP A 138 -0.32 3.22 -27.79
C ASP A 138 0.46 2.64 -28.98
N THR A 139 0.48 3.36 -30.10
CA THR A 139 1.24 2.95 -31.30
C THR A 139 2.75 2.92 -31.11
N LEU A 140 3.27 3.60 -30.09
CA LEU A 140 4.70 3.65 -29.75
C LEU A 140 5.10 2.54 -28.79
N GLY A 141 4.14 1.89 -28.13
CA GLY A 141 4.35 0.67 -27.35
C GLY A 141 3.65 0.70 -26.01
N ILE A 142 4.25 0.01 -25.03
CA ILE A 142 3.73 -0.10 -23.66
C ILE A 142 4.47 0.91 -22.77
N LYS A 143 3.72 1.80 -22.13
CA LYS A 143 4.25 2.82 -21.22
C LYS A 143 3.68 2.64 -19.82
N LYS A 144 4.54 2.29 -18.86
CA LYS A 144 4.15 2.31 -17.45
C LYS A 144 3.89 3.73 -16.96
N ILE A 145 2.71 3.97 -16.39
CA ILE A 145 2.28 5.29 -15.88
C ILE A 145 2.08 5.32 -14.37
N PHE A 146 1.93 4.15 -13.75
CA PHE A 146 1.85 4.01 -12.31
C PHE A 146 2.56 2.74 -11.85
N SER A 147 3.16 2.83 -10.67
CA SER A 147 3.62 1.67 -9.96
C SER A 147 3.55 1.93 -8.46
N GLY A 148 2.85 1.07 -7.76
CA GLY A 148 2.70 1.12 -6.31
C GLY A 148 2.62 -0.29 -5.77
N TYR A 149 3.11 -0.47 -4.55
CA TYR A 149 2.80 -1.68 -3.83
C TYR A 149 1.32 -1.67 -3.44
N GLN A 150 0.80 -2.89 -3.25
CA GLN A 150 -0.51 -3.21 -2.71
C GLN A 150 -1.67 -3.18 -3.73
N VAL A 151 -2.91 -3.21 -3.23
CA VAL A 151 -4.14 -3.53 -3.97
C VAL A 151 -4.97 -2.28 -4.23
N VAL A 152 -5.59 -2.19 -5.41
CA VAL A 152 -6.52 -1.13 -5.79
C VAL A 152 -7.88 -1.35 -5.10
N THR A 153 -8.29 -0.39 -4.28
CA THR A 153 -9.56 -0.47 -3.53
C THR A 153 -10.70 0.30 -4.17
N LYS A 154 -10.40 1.34 -4.96
CA LYS A 154 -11.39 2.15 -5.68
C LYS A 154 -10.81 2.66 -6.98
N MET A 155 -11.64 2.71 -8.01
CA MET A 155 -11.37 3.39 -9.27
C MET A 155 -12.58 4.25 -9.63
N ASN A 156 -12.35 5.49 -10.02
CA ASN A 156 -13.41 6.37 -10.51
C ASN A 156 -13.08 6.84 -11.92
N PHE A 157 -14.05 6.69 -12.81
CA PHE A 157 -13.97 7.15 -14.18
C PHE A 157 -14.86 8.37 -14.38
N LYS A 158 -14.34 9.38 -15.08
CA LYS A 158 -15.08 10.56 -15.53
C LYS A 158 -14.92 10.68 -17.04
N GLU A 159 -16.02 10.82 -17.77
CA GLU A 159 -16.01 10.92 -19.24
C GLU A 159 -15.24 9.75 -19.90
N ALA A 160 -15.48 8.53 -19.38
CA ALA A 160 -14.79 7.29 -19.77
C ALA A 160 -13.28 7.24 -19.49
N LYS A 161 -12.69 8.23 -18.83
CA LYS A 161 -11.27 8.26 -18.43
C LYS A 161 -11.13 7.99 -16.95
N LEU A 162 -10.12 7.22 -16.54
CA LEU A 162 -9.76 7.11 -15.13
C LEU A 162 -9.43 8.52 -14.61
N SER A 163 -10.10 8.97 -13.54
CA SER A 163 -9.86 10.30 -12.95
C SER A 163 -9.19 10.21 -11.58
N SER A 164 -9.42 9.11 -10.86
CA SER A 164 -8.82 8.86 -9.56
C SER A 164 -8.86 7.38 -9.23
N PHE A 165 -7.96 6.94 -8.36
CA PHE A 165 -8.00 5.62 -7.76
C PHE A 165 -7.42 5.68 -6.35
N SER A 166 -7.69 4.65 -5.54
CA SER A 166 -7.00 4.45 -4.28
C SER A 166 -6.35 3.08 -4.21
N ILE A 167 -5.20 3.01 -3.56
CA ILE A 167 -4.56 1.76 -3.17
C ILE A 167 -4.52 1.68 -1.65
N ILE A 168 -4.56 0.47 -1.11
CA ILE A 168 -4.42 0.26 0.32
C ILE A 168 -3.20 -0.58 0.64
N ASN A 169 -2.38 -0.10 1.57
CA ASN A 169 -1.38 -0.89 2.25
C ASN A 169 -1.97 -1.43 3.57
N PRO A 170 -2.29 -2.72 3.69
CA PRO A 170 -2.81 -3.29 4.92
C PRO A 170 -1.76 -3.43 6.04
N GLY A 171 -0.52 -2.98 5.79
CA GLY A 171 0.65 -3.26 6.60
C GLY A 171 1.30 -4.60 6.20
N CYS A 172 2.45 -4.91 6.77
CA CYS A 172 2.93 -6.29 6.90
C CYS A 172 3.41 -6.49 8.32
N CYS A 173 3.18 -7.70 8.82
CA CYS A 173 3.93 -8.31 9.89
C CYS A 173 3.96 -7.50 11.20
N THR A 174 4.83 -6.50 11.28
CA THR A 174 5.07 -5.65 12.45
C THR A 174 4.58 -4.22 12.30
N ASP A 175 4.01 -3.86 11.14
CA ASP A 175 3.37 -2.56 10.93
C ASP A 175 1.86 -2.70 11.17
N PRO A 176 1.36 -2.28 12.36
CA PRO A 176 -0.06 -2.30 12.63
C PRO A 176 -0.77 -1.16 11.90
N ALA A 177 -0.14 -0.37 11.03
CA ALA A 177 -0.83 0.68 10.29
C ALA A 177 -1.34 0.17 8.94
N ILE A 178 -2.65 0.32 8.73
CA ILE A 178 -3.23 0.33 7.39
C ILE A 178 -3.11 1.75 6.84
N VAL A 179 -2.60 1.88 5.61
CA VAL A 179 -2.44 3.17 4.94
C VAL A 179 -3.13 3.14 3.58
N GLU A 180 -4.13 3.99 3.41
CA GLU A 180 -4.77 4.23 2.11
C GLU A 180 -4.14 5.45 1.43
N TYR A 181 -3.84 5.29 0.14
CA TYR A 181 -3.30 6.35 -0.71
C TYR A 181 -4.33 6.71 -1.77
N PHE A 182 -4.65 7.99 -1.88
CA PHE A 182 -5.64 8.50 -2.83
C PHE A 182 -4.93 9.27 -3.94
N TYR A 183 -5.09 8.81 -5.18
CA TYR A 183 -4.47 9.41 -6.34
C TYR A 183 -5.52 10.05 -7.24
N THR A 184 -5.19 11.21 -7.80
CA THR A 184 -5.84 11.75 -8.99
C THR A 184 -4.94 11.58 -10.19
N ILE A 185 -5.53 11.29 -11.34
CA ILE A 185 -4.84 11.13 -12.61
C ILE A 185 -5.41 12.11 -13.63
N LYS A 186 -4.53 12.70 -14.45
CA LYS A 186 -4.88 13.55 -15.57
C LYS A 186 -4.18 13.05 -16.83
N PHE A 187 -4.96 12.79 -17.86
CA PHE A 187 -4.48 12.46 -19.19
C PHE A 187 -4.44 13.74 -20.03
N ASP A 188 -3.24 14.22 -20.33
CA ASP A 188 -2.99 15.22 -21.37
C ASP A 188 -2.46 14.51 -22.62
N SER A 189 -2.66 15.14 -23.78
CA SER A 189 -2.23 14.73 -25.12
C SER A 189 -0.80 14.17 -25.21
N SER A 190 0.11 14.65 -24.36
CA SER A 190 1.52 14.24 -24.36
C SER A 190 2.00 13.65 -23.03
N LYS A 191 1.22 13.78 -21.95
CA LYS A 191 1.69 13.46 -20.60
C LYS A 191 0.56 13.00 -19.68
N VAL A 192 0.84 11.93 -18.96
CA VAL A 192 0.04 11.50 -17.82
C VAL A 192 0.60 12.16 -16.56
N SER A 193 -0.26 12.84 -15.81
CA SER A 193 0.10 13.41 -14.51
C SER A 193 -0.66 12.68 -13.41
N LEU A 194 0.09 12.09 -12.48
CA LEU A 194 -0.43 11.36 -11.34
C LEU A 194 -0.06 12.13 -10.07
N THR A 195 -1.05 12.38 -9.21
CA THR A 195 -0.87 13.19 -8.01
C THR A 195 -1.49 12.47 -6.82
N LEU A 196 -0.67 12.18 -5.80
CA LEU A 196 -1.13 11.76 -4.49
C LEU A 196 -1.82 12.95 -3.82
N VAL A 197 -3.14 12.87 -3.62
CA VAL A 197 -3.94 13.96 -3.05
C VAL A 197 -4.15 13.81 -1.56
N ASN A 198 -4.18 12.59 -1.06
CA ASN A 198 -4.41 12.31 0.35
C ASN A 198 -3.78 10.97 0.74
N THR A 199 -3.43 10.86 2.02
CA THR A 199 -3.02 9.61 2.66
C THR A 199 -3.79 9.48 3.96
N LEU A 200 -4.46 8.35 4.15
CA LEU A 200 -5.18 8.05 5.38
C LEU A 200 -4.51 6.85 6.05
N GLY A 201 -3.87 7.08 7.19
CA GLY A 201 -3.36 6.02 8.06
C GLY A 201 -4.35 5.74 9.18
N TYR A 202 -4.58 4.47 9.48
CA TYR A 202 -5.27 4.05 10.68
C TYR A 202 -4.64 2.76 11.18
N LEU A 203 -4.77 2.51 12.48
CA LEU A 203 -4.14 1.38 13.09
C LEU A 203 -5.05 0.15 12.85
N ASN A 204 -4.54 -0.80 12.07
CA ASN A 204 -5.03 -2.16 11.95
C ASN A 204 -5.23 -2.73 13.36
N ARG A 205 -6.50 -3.01 13.68
CA ARG A 205 -6.90 -3.78 14.88
C ARG A 205 -6.01 -3.53 16.10
N LEU A 206 -5.92 -2.28 16.55
CA LEU A 206 -5.47 -2.07 17.91
C LEU A 206 -6.62 -2.36 18.86
N GLU A 207 -6.29 -3.13 19.90
CA GLU A 207 -7.09 -3.31 21.09
C GLU A 207 -7.79 -1.98 21.42
N LYS A 208 -9.13 -1.93 21.35
CA LYS A 208 -9.84 -0.74 21.83
C LYS A 208 -9.66 -0.75 23.35
N PRO A 209 -8.88 0.17 23.95
CA PRO A 209 -8.75 0.17 25.39
C PRO A 209 -10.15 0.47 25.94
N THR A 210 -10.71 -0.45 26.73
CA THR A 210 -12.10 -0.40 27.21
C THR A 210 -12.46 0.91 27.92
N GLN A 211 -11.45 1.70 28.34
CA GLN A 211 -11.64 2.93 29.10
C GLN A 211 -10.87 4.17 28.59
N LYS A 212 -9.89 4.06 27.66
CA LYS A 212 -8.95 5.18 27.38
C LYS A 212 -9.15 5.97 26.09
N LEU A 213 -10.02 5.54 25.17
CA LEU A 213 -10.22 6.21 23.87
C LEU A 213 -11.71 6.36 23.51
N SER A 214 -12.55 6.80 24.45
CA SER A 214 -13.97 7.04 24.20
C SER A 214 -14.26 8.32 23.40
N ALA A 215 -13.26 9.20 23.25
CA ALA A 215 -13.34 10.44 22.49
C ALA A 215 -12.16 10.57 21.53
N SER A 216 -12.38 11.23 20.38
CA SER A 216 -11.32 11.55 19.42
C SER A 216 -10.28 12.46 20.06
N VAL A 217 -9.00 12.10 19.96
CA VAL A 217 -7.88 12.93 20.43
C VAL A 217 -7.25 13.62 19.23
N ALA A 218 -7.34 14.95 19.18
CA ALA A 218 -6.59 15.73 18.21
C ALA A 218 -5.15 15.90 18.69
N PHE A 219 -4.17 15.70 17.80
CA PHE A 219 -2.77 16.00 18.07
C PHE A 219 -2.11 16.59 16.84
N THR A 220 -1.03 17.33 17.08
CA THR A 220 -0.19 17.91 16.03
C THR A 220 1.16 17.23 16.08
N LEU A 221 1.54 16.58 14.98
CA LEU A 221 2.91 16.09 14.83
C LEU A 221 3.80 17.28 14.49
N LYS A 222 4.66 17.67 15.43
CA LYS A 222 5.77 18.57 15.14
C LYS A 222 6.91 17.69 14.63
N LYS A 223 7.35 17.89 13.38
CA LYS A 223 8.52 17.19 12.84
C LYS A 223 9.77 17.65 13.60
N ILE A 224 10.18 16.88 14.60
CA ILE A 224 11.41 17.12 15.38
C ILE A 224 12.58 16.31 14.81
N SER A 225 12.29 15.24 14.07
CA SER A 225 13.28 14.39 13.45
C SER A 225 13.69 14.90 12.06
N LYS A 226 15.00 14.90 11.80
CA LYS A 226 15.52 14.92 10.44
C LYS A 226 15.17 13.57 9.82
N LEU A 227 14.28 13.56 8.83
CA LEU A 227 14.09 12.38 7.99
C LEU A 227 15.46 12.03 7.41
N ARG A 228 15.85 10.75 7.47
CA ARG A 228 17.05 10.31 6.78
C ARG A 228 16.87 10.64 5.29
N CYS A 229 17.86 11.30 4.72
CA CYS A 229 17.88 11.64 3.30
C CYS A 229 18.19 10.40 2.45
N GLU A 230 18.65 9.34 3.09
CA GLU A 230 19.03 8.07 2.49
C GLU A 230 18.18 6.96 3.13
N ALA A 231 17.74 6.00 2.33
CA ALA A 231 17.09 4.80 2.85
C ALA A 231 18.04 4.10 3.84
N ALA A 232 17.49 3.38 4.82
CA ALA A 232 18.31 2.52 5.65
C ALA A 232 18.99 1.48 4.74
N SER A 233 20.30 1.60 4.52
CA SER A 233 21.07 0.50 3.96
C SER A 233 21.15 -0.56 5.05
N PHE A 234 20.52 -1.70 4.82
CA PHE A 234 20.88 -2.90 5.57
C PHE A 234 22.29 -3.28 5.12
N ASP A 235 23.20 -3.46 6.07
CA ASP A 235 24.63 -3.67 5.80
C ASP A 235 24.83 -4.73 4.69
N GLY A 236 25.40 -4.30 3.56
CA GLY A 236 25.90 -5.19 2.50
C GLY A 236 24.97 -5.47 1.31
N PHE A 237 23.78 -4.86 1.23
CA PHE A 237 22.93 -4.96 0.03
C PHE A 237 22.72 -3.59 -0.63
N GLU A 238 23.08 -3.48 -1.90
CA GLU A 238 22.70 -2.33 -2.72
C GLU A 238 21.18 -2.27 -2.84
N ASN A 239 20.62 -1.11 -2.51
CA ASN A 239 19.19 -0.87 -2.62
C ASN A 239 18.82 -0.73 -4.10
N PRO A 240 17.87 -1.51 -4.65
CA PRO A 240 17.56 -1.53 -6.09
C PRO A 240 16.78 -0.30 -6.61
N VAL A 241 16.93 0.87 -5.98
CA VAL A 241 16.24 2.10 -6.39
C VAL A 241 17.05 2.87 -7.43
#